data_AF-A0A0F4LWY8-F1
#
_entry.id   AF-A0A0F4LWY8-F1
#
_cell.length_a   1.000
_cell.length_b   1.000
_cell.length_c   1.000
_cell.angle_alpha   90.00
_cell.angle_beta   90.00
_cell.angle_gamma   90.00
#
_symmetry.space_group_name_H-M   'P 1'
#
loop_
_entity.id
_entity.type
_entity.pdbx_description
1 polymer ?
#
loop_
_entity_poly.entity_id
_entity_poly.type
_entity_poly.pdbx_seq_one_letter_code
_entity_poly.pdbx_strand_id
1 'polypeptide(L)'
;MNLGDIFITYLEYEDVPNGKSRPVLYIEQDDEFYYVFKITSKYQNKSKRIRAKYAKITDWQKSGLNKESWIDCNKRYQLRIDKTRLKDIGNLTVTDLNNLKKFMW
;
A
#
# COMPACT_ATOMS: atom_id res chain seq x y z
N MET A 1 -12.17 8.61 3.34
CA MET A 1 -11.31 7.54 2.79
C MET A 1 -11.85 6.23 3.32
N ASN A 2 -11.86 5.19 2.49
CA ASN A 2 -12.39 3.88 2.81
C ASN A 2 -11.27 2.84 2.71
N LEU A 3 -11.35 1.78 3.52
CA LEU A 3 -10.49 0.61 3.39
C LEU A 3 -10.53 0.12 1.93
N GLY A 4 -9.36 0.01 1.31
CA GLY A 4 -9.24 -0.42 -0.09
C GLY A 4 -8.88 0.70 -1.06
N ASP A 5 -8.99 1.97 -0.66
CA ASP A 5 -8.56 3.12 -1.46
C ASP A 5 -7.04 3.09 -1.65
N ILE A 6 -6.57 3.42 -2.85
CA ILE A 6 -5.16 3.47 -3.22
C ILE A 6 -4.77 4.92 -3.49
N PHE A 7 -3.71 5.35 -2.81
CA PHE A 7 -3.17 6.70 -2.94
C PHE A 7 -1.72 6.67 -3.40
N ILE A 8 -1.29 7.70 -4.12
CA ILE A 8 0.11 8.06 -4.30
C ILE A 8 0.50 9.06 -3.23
N THR A 9 1.59 8.79 -2.52
CA THR A 9 2.18 9.69 -1.54
C THR A 9 3.70 9.65 -1.58
N TYR A 10 4.35 10.73 -1.15
CA TYR A 10 5.80 10.78 -1.00
C TYR A 10 6.21 10.14 0.32
N LEU A 11 7.08 9.13 0.25
CA LEU A 11 7.62 8.45 1.43
C LEU A 11 9.11 8.71 1.51
N GLU A 12 9.55 9.33 2.60
CA GLU A 12 10.96 9.47 2.94
C GLU A 12 11.57 8.09 3.27
N TYR A 13 12.85 7.94 2.97
CA TYR A 13 13.63 6.79 3.40
C TYR A 13 14.04 6.98 4.86
N GLU A 14 14.12 5.89 5.62
CA GLU A 14 14.46 5.94 7.06
C GLU A 14 15.90 6.45 7.29
N ASP A 15 16.82 6.18 6.36
CA ASP A 15 18.27 6.40 6.58
C ASP A 15 18.87 7.61 5.83
N VAL A 16 18.13 8.24 4.90
CA VAL A 16 18.64 9.34 4.07
C VAL A 16 17.57 10.41 3.85
N PRO A 17 17.96 11.71 3.75
CA PRO A 17 17.05 12.81 3.46
C PRO A 17 16.67 12.83 1.98
N ASN A 18 15.98 11.76 1.57
CA ASN A 18 15.43 11.56 0.25
C ASN A 18 14.24 10.61 0.38
N GLY A 19 13.45 10.49 -0.68
CA GLY A 19 12.24 9.71 -0.66
C GLY A 19 11.76 9.39 -2.05
N LYS A 20 10.60 8.75 -2.12
CA LYS A 20 9.98 8.41 -3.39
C LYS A 20 8.48 8.41 -3.30
N SER A 21 7.83 8.91 -4.34
CA SER A 21 6.39 8.76 -4.52
C SER A 21 6.04 7.30 -4.77
N ARG A 22 5.17 6.74 -3.93
CA ARG A 22 4.76 5.33 -3.96
C ARG A 22 3.25 5.20 -3.83
N PRO A 23 2.66 4.20 -4.51
CA PRO A 23 1.31 3.79 -4.20
C PRO A 23 1.27 3.17 -2.80
N VAL A 24 0.23 3.49 -2.04
CA VAL A 24 -0.08 2.95 -0.73
C VAL A 24 -1.56 2.57 -0.69
N LEU A 25 -1.87 1.51 0.05
CA LEU A 25 -3.25 1.11 0.32
C LEU A 25 -3.69 1.71 1.65
N TYR A 26 -4.74 2.50 1.64
CA TYR A 26 -5.36 3.01 2.86
C TYR A 26 -6.09 1.89 3.61
N ILE A 27 -5.90 1.87 4.94
CA ILE A 27 -6.55 0.94 5.85
C ILE A 27 -7.58 1.70 6.68
N GLU A 28 -7.09 2.66 7.46
CA GLU A 28 -7.85 3.45 8.42
C GLU A 28 -7.04 4.71 8.78
N GLN A 29 -7.62 5.58 9.60
CA GLN A 29 -6.94 6.74 10.16
C GLN A 29 -7.43 7.02 11.58
N ASP A 30 -6.59 7.69 12.37
CA ASP A 30 -7.01 8.41 13.56
C ASP A 30 -6.87 9.94 13.30
N ASP A 31 -6.86 10.74 14.36
CA ASP A 31 -6.74 12.20 14.25
C ASP A 31 -5.36 12.68 13.81
N GLU A 32 -4.31 11.86 13.96
CA GLU A 32 -2.93 12.24 13.68
C GLU A 32 -2.32 11.47 12.49
N PHE A 33 -2.75 10.23 12.25
CA PHE A 33 -2.11 9.32 11.32
C PHE A 33 -3.07 8.66 10.33
N TYR A 34 -2.61 8.57 9.08
CA TYR A 34 -3.09 7.55 8.14
C TYR A 34 -2.36 6.24 8.39
N TYR A 35 -3.11 5.14 8.50
CA TYR A 35 -2.57 3.79 8.52
C TYR A 35 -2.67 3.17 7.12
N VAL A 36 -1.53 2.78 6.58
CA VAL A 36 -1.43 2.28 5.21
C VAL A 36 -0.57 1.03 5.08
N PHE A 37 -0.81 0.24 4.04
CA PHE A 37 0.15 -0.75 3.54
C PHE A 37 0.92 -0.19 2.34
N LYS A 38 2.21 -0.52 2.23
CA LYS A 38 3.01 -0.16 1.05
C LYS A 38 2.64 -1.07 -0.13
N ILE A 39 2.60 -0.51 -1.34
CA ILE A 39 2.46 -1.28 -2.57
C ILE A 39 3.79 -1.32 -3.30
N THR A 40 4.20 -2.50 -3.78
CA THR A 40 5.47 -2.70 -4.47
C THR A 40 5.31 -3.53 -5.73
N SER A 41 6.01 -3.12 -6.79
CA SER A 41 6.21 -3.94 -8.00
C SER A 41 7.48 -4.81 -7.92
N LYS A 42 8.23 -4.75 -6.80
CA LYS A 42 9.52 -5.47 -6.62
C LYS A 42 9.37 -6.77 -5.81
N TYR A 43 8.20 -7.40 -5.87
CA TYR A 43 7.89 -8.63 -5.13
C TYR A 43 8.86 -9.78 -5.43
N GLN A 44 9.23 -9.96 -6.71
CA GLN A 44 10.12 -11.06 -7.12
C GLN A 44 11.52 -10.99 -6.50
N ASN A 45 11.97 -9.80 -6.11
CA ASN A 45 13.30 -9.59 -5.52
C ASN A 45 13.33 -9.89 -4.01
N LYS A 46 12.19 -10.31 -3.42
CA LYS A 46 12.07 -10.59 -1.98
C LYS A 46 12.26 -12.07 -1.69
N SER A 47 12.77 -12.40 -0.50
CA SER A 47 12.93 -13.79 -0.07
C SER A 47 11.57 -14.50 0.03
N LYS A 48 11.54 -15.82 -0.12
CA LYS A 48 10.30 -16.63 -0.01
C LYS A 48 9.54 -16.35 1.29
N ARG A 49 10.27 -16.26 2.42
CA ARG A 49 9.71 -15.92 3.73
C ARG A 49 9.01 -14.56 3.73
N ILE A 50 9.65 -13.54 3.16
CA ILE A 50 9.09 -12.18 3.08
C ILE A 50 7.87 -12.16 2.15
N ARG A 51 7.96 -12.84 1.00
CA ARG A 51 6.90 -12.94 -0.01
C ARG A 51 5.62 -13.60 0.51
N ALA A 52 5.69 -14.45 1.52
CA ALA A 52 4.53 -15.10 2.12
C ALA A 52 3.54 -14.11 2.76
N LYS A 53 3.97 -12.88 3.07
CA LYS A 53 3.14 -11.81 3.63
C LYS A 53 2.81 -10.71 2.62
N TYR A 54 2.77 -11.04 1.33
CA TYR A 54 2.35 -10.10 0.29
C TYR A 54 1.07 -10.58 -0.37
N ALA A 55 0.07 -9.71 -0.44
CA ALA A 55 -1.14 -9.94 -1.21
C ALA A 55 -0.94 -9.45 -2.64
N LYS A 56 -1.20 -10.32 -3.63
CA LYS A 56 -1.17 -9.94 -5.05
C LYS A 56 -2.37 -9.04 -5.37
N ILE A 57 -2.16 -7.96 -6.11
CA ILE A 57 -3.23 -7.18 -6.73
C ILE A 57 -3.43 -7.72 -8.14
N THR A 58 -4.50 -8.47 -8.34
CA THR A 58 -4.79 -9.16 -9.60
C THR A 58 -5.29 -8.17 -10.64
N ASP A 59 -6.23 -7.30 -10.24
CA ASP A 59 -6.85 -6.26 -11.07
C ASP A 59 -6.11 -4.92 -10.94
N TRP A 60 -4.77 -4.95 -10.96
CA TRP A 60 -3.94 -3.76 -10.71
C TRP A 60 -4.24 -2.60 -11.67
N GLN A 61 -4.55 -2.89 -12.93
CA GLN A 61 -4.94 -1.87 -13.92
C GLN A 61 -6.24 -1.16 -13.54
N LYS A 62 -7.25 -1.91 -13.10
CA LYS A 62 -8.54 -1.36 -12.65
C LYS A 62 -8.38 -0.56 -11.35
N SER A 63 -7.37 -0.90 -10.55
CA SER A 63 -7.02 -0.21 -9.32
C SER A 63 -6.11 1.02 -9.54
N GLY A 64 -5.90 1.44 -10.79
CA GLY A 64 -5.14 2.65 -11.14
C GLY A 64 -3.62 2.51 -11.10
N LEU A 65 -3.09 1.29 -10.95
CA LEU A 65 -1.66 1.03 -10.96
C LEU A 65 -1.17 0.88 -12.41
N ASN A 66 0.09 1.27 -12.65
CA ASN A 66 0.70 1.20 -13.99
C ASN A 66 1.47 -0.12 -14.27
N LYS A 67 1.56 -1.00 -13.28
CA LYS A 67 2.18 -2.33 -13.41
C LYS A 67 1.73 -3.26 -12.30
N GLU A 68 1.93 -4.56 -12.55
CA GLU A 68 1.68 -5.62 -11.59
C GLU A 68 2.39 -5.33 -10.27
N SER A 69 1.62 -5.41 -9.18
CA SER A 69 2.06 -4.98 -7.85
C SER A 69 1.44 -5.85 -6.75
N TRP A 70 2.07 -5.77 -5.58
CA TRP A 70 1.67 -6.51 -4.38
C TRP A 70 1.59 -5.56 -3.19
N ILE A 71 0.63 -5.82 -2.31
CA ILE A 71 0.45 -5.13 -1.02
C ILE A 71 1.37 -5.81 -0.01
N ASP A 72 2.26 -5.03 0.59
CA ASP A 72 3.14 -5.48 1.67
C ASP A 72 2.36 -5.55 2.98
N CYS A 73 1.98 -6.77 3.39
CA CYS A 73 1.22 -7.01 4.61
C CYS A 73 2.14 -7.36 5.79
N ASN A 74 3.46 -7.13 5.69
CA ASN A 74 4.39 -7.42 6.80
C ASN A 74 4.21 -6.46 7.98
N LYS A 75 3.89 -5.19 7.72
CA LYS A 75 3.61 -4.18 8.74
C LYS A 75 2.72 -3.06 8.20
N ARG A 76 1.93 -2.45 9.08
CA ARG A 76 1.22 -1.20 8.81
C ARG A 76 2.20 -0.04 8.96
N TYR A 77 2.08 0.97 8.11
CA TYR A 77 2.85 2.20 8.19
C TYR A 77 1.94 3.34 8.63
N GLN A 78 2.45 4.17 9.53
CA GLN A 78 1.80 5.39 9.98
C GLN A 78 2.36 6.58 9.20
N LEU A 79 1.49 7.39 8.61
CA LEU A 79 1.85 8.63 7.92
C LEU A 79 1.14 9.80 8.60
N ARG A 80 1.89 10.78 9.09
CA ARG A 80 1.30 11.94 9.77
C ARG A 80 0.43 12.74 8.81
N ILE A 81 -0.82 13.01 9.20
CA ILE A 81 -1.82 13.68 8.37
C ILE A 81 -1.35 15.09 7.97
N ASP A 82 -0.79 15.85 8.90
CA ASP A 82 -0.30 17.21 8.70
C ASP A 82 0.89 17.31 7.73
N LYS A 83 1.62 16.21 7.52
CA LYS A 83 2.82 16.14 6.66
C LYS A 83 2.61 15.34 5.39
N THR A 84 1.47 14.67 5.24
CA THR A 84 1.27 13.68 4.17
C THR A 84 0.19 14.13 3.22
N ARG A 85 0.58 14.36 1.96
CA ARG A 85 -0.37 14.54 0.87
C ARG A 85 -0.69 13.22 0.19
N LEU A 86 -1.96 12.82 0.26
CA LEU A 86 -2.49 11.66 -0.46
C LEU A 86 -3.12 12.11 -1.79
N LYS A 87 -2.68 11.51 -2.90
CA LYS A 87 -3.33 11.68 -4.21
C LYS A 87 -4.06 10.39 -4.57
N ASP A 88 -5.39 10.45 -4.65
CA ASP A 88 -6.22 9.30 -5.04
C ASP A 88 -5.84 8.83 -6.45
N ILE A 89 -5.73 7.51 -6.63
CA ILE A 89 -5.53 6.87 -7.92
C ILE A 89 -6.52 5.73 -8.22
N GLY A 90 -7.43 5.41 -7.29
CA GLY A 90 -8.39 4.32 -7.45
C GLY A 90 -8.50 3.47 -6.19
N ASN A 91 -9.10 2.29 -6.32
CA ASN A 91 -9.37 1.39 -5.21
C ASN A 91 -9.18 -0.07 -5.63
N LEU A 92 -8.96 -0.94 -4.65
CA LEU A 92 -8.98 -2.39 -4.88
C LEU A 92 -10.36 -2.84 -5.38
N THR A 93 -10.37 -3.82 -6.28
CA THR A 93 -11.59 -4.55 -6.61
C THR A 93 -12.05 -5.39 -5.43
N VAL A 94 -13.34 -5.77 -5.41
CA VAL A 94 -13.89 -6.66 -4.38
C VAL A 94 -13.10 -7.97 -4.28
N THR A 95 -12.67 -8.51 -5.43
CA THR A 95 -11.83 -9.71 -5.50
C THR A 95 -10.51 -9.53 -4.78
N ASP A 96 -9.79 -8.44 -5.07
CA ASP A 96 -8.49 -8.17 -4.44
C ASP A 96 -8.62 -7.81 -2.96
N LEU A 97 -9.70 -7.11 -2.57
CA LEU A 97 -10.02 -6.85 -1.16
C LEU A 97 -10.27 -8.17 -0.39
N ASN A 98 -11.02 -9.10 -0.98
CA ASN A 98 -11.25 -10.41 -0.37
C ASN A 98 -9.97 -11.25 -0.27
N ASN A 99 -9.06 -11.12 -1.24
CA ASN A 99 -7.73 -11.74 -1.13
C ASN A 99 -6.89 -11.12 -0.02
N LEU A 100 -6.94 -9.79 0.14
CA LEU A 100 -6.22 -9.09 1.21
C LEU A 100 -6.67 -9.52 2.60
N LYS A 101 -7.98 -9.78 2.80
CA LYS A 101 -8.52 -10.23 4.10
C LYS A 101 -7.84 -11.48 4.65
N LYS A 102 -7.28 -12.34 3.79
CA LYS A 102 -6.51 -13.55 4.18
C LYS A 102 -5.21 -13.23 4.93
N PHE A 103 -4.76 -11.97 4.87
CA PHE A 103 -3.53 -11.50 5.50
C PHE A 103 -3.79 -10.56 6.68
N MET A 104 -5.04 -10.13 6.90
CA MET A 104 -5.38 -9.09 7.88
C MET A 104 -5.72 -9.62 9.28
N TRP A 105 -5.52 -10.92 9.55
CA TRP A 105 -5.78 -11.58 10.83
C TRP A 105 -4.79 -12.72 11.06
#